data_AF-A0A946YWM6-F1
#
_entry.id   AF-A0A946YWM6-F1
#
_cell.length_a   1.000
_cell.length_b   1.000
_cell.length_c   1.000
_cell.angle_alpha   90.00
_cell.angle_beta   90.00
_cell.angle_gamma   90.00
#
_symmetry.space_group_name_H-M   'P 1'
#
loop_
_entity.id
_entity.type
_entity.pdbx_description
1 polymer ?
#
loop_
_entity_poly.entity_id
_entity_poly.type
_entity_poly.pdbx_seq_one_letter_code
_entity_poly.pdbx_strand_id
1 'polypeptide(L)'
;RSLEREIMLVRVSAPPGRRSEVLEIADIFKAIPVDVGHSSMCLQVSGDPGKINDFLELLRPFGVVDLAKSGRIALARELKGKESRLRAVN
;
A
#
# COMPACT_ATOMS: atom_id res chain seq x y z
N ARG A 1 -12.23 -18.94 -1.31
CA ARG A 1 -11.62 -17.63 -1.67
C ARG A 1 -11.03 -17.02 -0.39
N SER A 2 -9.75 -16.65 -0.40
CA SER A 2 -9.07 -15.95 0.71
C SER A 2 -9.43 -14.45 0.75
N LEU A 3 -9.26 -13.83 1.90
CA LEU A 3 -9.04 -12.40 2.09
C LEU A 3 -7.54 -12.19 2.14
N GLU A 4 -6.98 -11.49 1.16
CA GLU A 4 -5.55 -11.20 1.10
C GLU A 4 -5.33 -9.72 1.35
N ARG A 5 -4.32 -9.40 2.17
CA ARG A 5 -3.88 -8.03 2.42
C ARG A 5 -2.37 -7.95 2.41
N GLU A 6 -1.89 -6.79 2.04
CA GLU A 6 -0.50 -6.41 2.09
C GLU A 6 -0.42 -4.90 2.39
N ILE A 7 0.64 -4.50 3.09
CA ILE A 7 0.99 -3.10 3.34
C ILE A 7 2.32 -2.84 2.64
N MET A 8 2.43 -1.68 2.01
CA MET A 8 3.65 -1.20 1.37
C MET A 8 3.96 0.21 1.84
N LEU A 9 5.23 0.44 2.18
CA LEU A 9 5.83 1.76 2.32
C LEU A 9 6.71 1.99 1.10
N VAL A 10 6.48 3.10 0.40
CA VAL A 10 7.26 3.46 -0.78
C VAL A 10 7.67 4.92 -0.69
N ARG A 11 8.99 5.15 -0.79
CA ARG A 11 9.56 6.48 -0.91
C ARG A 11 9.82 6.77 -2.38
N VAL A 12 9.35 7.91 -2.86
CA VAL A 12 9.57 8.38 -4.24
C VAL A 12 10.19 9.76 -4.27
N SER A 13 10.84 10.11 -5.38
CA SER A 13 11.27 11.50 -5.62
C SER A 13 10.05 12.40 -5.84
N ALA A 14 10.01 13.50 -5.11
CA ALA A 14 8.88 14.44 -5.07
C ALA A 14 9.38 15.87 -4.77
N PRO A 15 10.13 16.49 -5.70
CA PRO A 15 10.46 17.91 -5.60
C PRO A 15 9.20 18.78 -5.65
N PRO A 16 9.24 20.05 -5.20
CA PRO A 16 8.05 20.90 -5.04
C PRO A 16 7.06 20.93 -6.22
N GLY A 17 7.54 20.87 -7.47
CA GLY A 17 6.69 20.87 -8.66
C GLY A 17 5.98 19.55 -9.00
N ARG A 18 6.35 18.42 -8.38
CA ARG A 18 5.78 17.09 -8.68
C ARG A 18 4.93 16.51 -7.54
N ARG A 19 4.91 17.17 -6.38
CA ARG A 19 4.23 16.65 -5.18
C ARG A 19 2.74 16.46 -5.37
N SER A 20 2.09 17.39 -6.07
CA SER A 20 0.64 17.34 -6.30
C SER A 20 0.24 16.07 -7.04
N GLU A 21 0.94 15.71 -8.11
CA GLU A 21 0.69 14.47 -8.87
C GLU A 21 0.86 13.21 -8.00
N VAL A 22 1.90 13.17 -7.16
CA VAL A 22 2.14 12.06 -6.23
C VAL A 22 1.00 11.96 -5.21
N LEU A 23 0.53 13.09 -4.69
CA LEU A 23 -0.60 13.16 -3.75
C LEU A 23 -1.94 12.79 -4.39
N GLU A 24 -2.16 13.13 -5.65
CA GLU A 24 -3.35 12.72 -6.41
C GLU A 24 -3.41 11.20 -6.58
N ILE A 25 -2.30 10.58 -6.99
CA ILE A 25 -2.19 9.11 -7.06
C ILE A 25 -2.42 8.51 -5.68
N ALA A 26 -1.84 9.10 -4.62
CA ALA A 26 -2.05 8.66 -3.26
C ALA A 26 -3.53 8.70 -2.85
N ASP A 27 -4.26 9.77 -3.15
CA ASP A 27 -5.68 9.88 -2.80
C ASP A 27 -6.56 8.86 -3.54
N ILE A 28 -6.28 8.61 -4.83
CA ILE A 28 -7.00 7.58 -5.63
C ILE A 28 -6.86 6.21 -4.95
N PHE A 29 -5.64 5.87 -4.51
CA PHE A 29 -5.36 4.59 -3.86
C PHE A 29 -5.65 4.60 -2.35
N LYS A 30 -6.14 5.71 -1.79
CA LYS A 30 -6.31 5.89 -0.34
C LYS A 30 -5.03 5.56 0.43
N ALA A 31 -3.90 5.93 -0.15
CA ALA A 31 -2.59 5.89 0.47
C ALA A 31 -2.40 7.12 1.38
N ILE A 32 -1.57 6.95 2.40
CA ILE A 32 -1.34 7.96 3.43
C ILE A 32 0.11 8.43 3.31
N PRO A 33 0.38 9.74 3.14
CA PRO A 33 1.71 10.27 3.28
C PRO A 33 2.18 10.10 4.73
N VAL A 34 3.29 9.39 4.92
CA VAL A 34 3.85 9.11 6.26
C VAL A 34 5.16 9.86 6.54
N ASP A 35 5.80 10.39 5.51
CA ASP A 35 7.00 11.23 5.62
C ASP A 35 7.14 12.13 4.38
N VAL A 36 7.61 13.37 4.57
CA VAL A 36 7.78 14.38 3.51
C VAL A 36 9.12 15.07 3.69
N GLY A 37 10.07 14.75 2.82
CA GLY A 37 11.38 15.39 2.75
C GLY A 37 11.38 16.62 1.83
N HIS A 38 12.56 17.21 1.61
CA HIS A 38 12.72 18.34 0.66
C HIS A 38 12.48 17.92 -0.80
N SER A 39 12.96 16.75 -1.20
CA SER A 39 12.89 16.24 -2.58
C SER A 39 12.28 14.86 -2.68
N SER A 40 11.69 14.32 -1.61
CA SER A 40 11.08 12.99 -1.58
C SER A 40 9.84 12.94 -0.70
N MET A 41 8.99 11.94 -0.93
CA MET A 41 7.82 11.66 -0.11
C MET A 41 7.71 10.15 0.11
N CYS A 42 7.37 9.74 1.32
CA CYS A 42 7.05 8.36 1.66
C CYS A 42 5.55 8.21 1.81
N LEU A 43 4.99 7.20 1.15
CA LEU A 43 3.58 6.86 1.15
C LEU A 43 3.38 5.46 1.70
N GLN A 44 2.35 5.30 2.52
CA GLN A 44 1.83 4.02 2.97
C GLN A 44 0.57 3.66 2.20
N VAL A 45 0.52 2.47 1.62
CA VAL A 45 -0.70 1.93 1.02
C VAL A 45 -1.02 0.56 1.62
N SER A 46 -2.30 0.26 1.77
CA SER A 46 -2.79 -1.07 2.14
C SER A 46 -3.88 -1.52 1.17
N GLY A 47 -3.91 -2.82 0.88
CA GLY A 47 -4.78 -3.36 -0.15
C GLY A 47 -4.58 -4.84 -0.36
N ASP A 48 -5.30 -5.41 -1.33
CA ASP A 48 -4.91 -6.69 -1.91
C ASP A 48 -3.60 -6.53 -2.71
N PRO A 49 -2.88 -7.64 -2.99
CA PRO A 49 -1.60 -7.57 -3.70
C PRO A 49 -1.68 -6.92 -5.09
N GLY A 50 -2.84 -6.97 -5.76
CA GLY A 50 -3.06 -6.33 -7.05
C GLY A 50 -3.02 -4.81 -6.90
N LYS A 51 -3.81 -4.26 -5.98
CA LYS A 51 -3.82 -2.83 -5.66
C LYS A 51 -2.42 -2.31 -5.27
N ILE A 52 -1.66 -3.08 -4.50
CA ILE A 52 -0.30 -2.70 -4.09
C ILE A 52 0.63 -2.59 -5.31
N ASN A 53 0.55 -3.56 -6.22
CA ASN A 53 1.38 -3.55 -7.43
C ASN A 53 0.96 -2.41 -8.37
N ASP A 54 -0.33 -2.21 -8.62
CA ASP A 54 -0.82 -1.13 -9.49
C ASP A 54 -0.41 0.25 -8.96
N PHE A 55 -0.46 0.45 -7.65
CA PHE A 55 0.02 1.67 -7.01
C PHE A 55 1.53 1.87 -7.23
N LEU A 56 2.33 0.82 -7.05
CA LEU A 56 3.77 0.88 -7.27
C LEU A 56 4.10 1.23 -8.73
N GLU A 57 3.40 0.63 -9.69
CA GLU A 57 3.60 0.90 -11.12
C GLU A 57 3.32 2.36 -11.48
N LEU A 58 2.24 2.95 -10.95
CA LEU A 58 1.93 4.37 -11.16
C LEU A 58 2.96 5.31 -10.52
N LEU A 59 3.66 4.87 -9.48
CA LEU A 59 4.69 5.64 -8.81
C LEU A 59 6.09 5.48 -9.44
N ARG A 60 6.34 4.47 -10.27
CA ARG A 60 7.64 4.27 -10.93
C ARG A 60 8.17 5.50 -11.70
N PRO A 61 7.33 6.26 -12.44
CA PRO A 61 7.80 7.45 -13.17
C PRO A 61 8.30 8.60 -12.29
N PHE A 62 8.02 8.55 -10.98
CA PHE A 62 8.53 9.51 -10.00
C PHE A 62 9.90 9.09 -9.44
N GLY A 63 10.39 7.88 -9.77
CA GLY A 63 11.63 7.34 -9.23
C GLY A 63 11.45 6.83 -7.81
N VAL A 64 11.39 5.50 -7.67
CA VAL A 64 11.34 4.84 -6.36
C VAL A 64 12.72 4.91 -5.72
N VAL A 65 12.78 5.49 -4.52
CA VAL A 65 14.00 5.64 -3.72
C VAL A 65 14.15 4.42 -2.81
N ASP A 66 13.14 4.15 -1.99
CA ASP A 66 13.11 3.02 -1.05
C ASP A 66 11.76 2.32 -1.12
N LEU A 67 11.75 1.02 -0.85
CA LEU A 67 10.54 0.20 -0.86
C LEU A 67 10.61 -0.87 0.23
N ALA A 68 9.54 -0.96 1.02
CA ALA A 68 9.34 -2.06 1.97
C ALA A 68 7.90 -2.60 1.84
N LYS A 69 7.77 -3.93 1.87
CA LYS A 69 6.49 -4.64 1.80
C LYS A 69 6.36 -5.58 2.98
N SER A 70 5.18 -5.68 3.57
CA SER A 70 4.91 -6.61 4.69
C SER A 70 4.91 -8.08 4.26
N GLY A 71 4.85 -8.35 2.94
CA GLY A 71 4.41 -9.63 2.43
C GLY A 71 2.89 -9.79 2.54
N ARG A 72 2.39 -10.89 1.98
CA ARG A 72 0.95 -11.17 1.93
C ARG A 72 0.51 -11.84 3.23
N ILE A 73 -0.49 -11.24 3.87
CA ILE A 73 -1.30 -11.92 4.89
C ILE A 73 -2.59 -12.43 4.24
N ALA A 74 -3.01 -13.63 4.61
CA ALA A 74 -4.20 -14.24 4.05
C ALA A 74 -5.04 -14.93 5.13
N LEU A 75 -6.36 -14.76 5.06
CA LEU A 75 -7.32 -15.47 5.90
C LEU A 75 -8.39 -16.11 5.03
N ALA A 76 -8.83 -17.31 5.36
CA ALA A 76 -9.98 -17.91 4.67
C ALA A 76 -11.23 -17.05 4.90
N ARG A 77 -12.02 -16.77 3.85
CA ARG A 77 -13.32 -16.13 4.05
C ARG A 77 -14.22 -17.03 4.88
N GLU A 78 -14.91 -16.42 5.84
CA GLU A 78 -15.99 -17.07 6.57
C GLU A 78 -17.07 -17.54 5.59
N LEU A 79 -17.49 -18.80 5.73
CA LEU A 79 -18.67 -19.32 5.06
C LEU A 79 -19.87 -19.05 5.96
N LYS A 80 -20.92 -18.40 5.45
CA LYS A 80 -22.15 -18.12 6.21
C LYS A 80 -22.68 -19.42 6.84
N GLY A 81 -22.88 -19.43 8.16
CA GLY A 81 -23.54 -20.53 8.89
C GLY A 81 -22.63 -21.43 9.76
N LYS A 82 -21.34 -21.09 9.96
CA LYS A 82 -20.49 -21.76 10.96
C LYS A 82 -20.12 -20.81 12.09
N GLU A 83 -20.34 -21.22 13.34
CA GLU A 83 -19.75 -20.52 14.48
C GLU A 83 -18.22 -20.65 14.43
N SER A 84 -17.55 -19.50 14.41
CA SER A 84 -16.11 -19.39 14.32
C SER A 84 -15.52 -19.22 15.71
N ARG A 85 -14.72 -20.20 16.17
CA ARG A 85 -13.87 -20.02 17.34
C ARG A 85 -12.62 -19.25 16.93
N LEU A 86 -12.25 -18.22 17.71
CA LEU A 86 -10.98 -17.49 17.58
C LEU A 86 -9.82 -18.48 17.47
N ARG A 87 -9.18 -18.52 16.30
CA ARG A 87 -7.91 -19.20 16.10
C ARG A 87 -6.86 -18.12 15.89
N ALA A 88 -6.12 -17.80 16.95
CA ALA A 88 -4.94 -16.97 16.82
C ALA A 88 -3.92 -17.73 15.96
N VAL A 89 -3.38 -17.06 14.94
CA VAL A 89 -2.26 -17.56 14.14
C VAL A 89 -1.13 -16.59 14.41
N ASN A 90 -0.08 -17.08 15.07
CA ASN A 90 1.21 -16.41 15.17
C ASN A 90 2.17 -17.14 14.23
#